data_AF-A0A564ZKC9-F1
#
_entry.id   AF-A0A564ZKC9-F1
#
_cell.length_a   1.000
_cell.length_b   1.000
_cell.length_c   1.000
_cell.angle_alpha   90.00
_cell.angle_beta   90.00
_cell.angle_gamma   90.00
#
_symmetry.space_group_name_H-M   'P 1'
#
loop_
_entity.id
_entity.type
_entity.pdbx_description
1 polymer ?
#
loop_
_entity_poly.entity_id
_entity_poly.type
_entity_poly.pdbx_seq_one_letter_code
_entity_poly.pdbx_strand_id
1 'polypeptide(L)'
;MSVTHDLMAQAARYLANTYARFPVALVRGSGVRVWDAEGKTYLDFAAGIAVDVLGHCHPKVVEAIRAQAETLLHVSNLYHIEPQVRLARALCEHSFGGKVFFCNSGAEANEAAIKLARRYAKARWSSDRYEIVCMRDSFHGRTMATMTATGQAKYSQGFEPLLPGFKHIPFNDLPAAERAIDSRTCAVLVEPIQGEGGVRVPDDDYLPGLRQLCSEREVLLMLDEVQTGMGRTGRLFAYEHWDIQPDIVTLAKGLGGGLPIGAMLANETVAGAFVPGSHASTFGGNPFVTTVALAVLTEILDARLPEHAAKIGAYFLERLQQLTAQYPFVKEARGKGLMLALELTVPARPIVERCLERGLLILVAGDQVLRFVPPLIIGEPEVDEAMRILGLVLAEQA
;
A
#
# COMPACT_ATOMS: atom_id res chain seq x y z
N MET A 1 33.02 -18.31 -6.51
CA MET A 1 31.97 -17.29 -6.77
C MET A 1 30.93 -17.45 -5.69
N SER A 2 30.43 -16.36 -5.08
CA SER A 2 29.37 -16.44 -4.08
C SER A 2 28.04 -16.86 -4.71
N VAL A 3 27.12 -17.40 -3.92
CA VAL A 3 25.79 -17.81 -4.41
C VAL A 3 25.03 -16.57 -4.92
N THR A 4 25.13 -15.45 -4.21
CA THR A 4 24.55 -14.17 -4.65
C THR A 4 25.09 -13.75 -6.03
N HIS A 5 26.39 -13.87 -6.29
CA HIS A 5 26.97 -13.49 -7.57
C HIS A 5 26.43 -14.33 -8.74
N ASP A 6 26.32 -15.65 -8.57
CA ASP A 6 25.75 -16.53 -9.61
C ASP A 6 24.28 -16.20 -9.88
N LEU A 7 23.47 -16.03 -8.83
CA LEU A 7 22.05 -15.64 -8.96
C LEU A 7 21.90 -14.28 -9.65
N MET A 8 22.75 -13.30 -9.37
CA MET A 8 22.74 -12.00 -10.04
C MET A 8 23.08 -12.12 -11.54
N ALA A 9 24.05 -12.95 -11.90
CA ALA A 9 24.41 -13.20 -13.30
C ALA A 9 23.25 -13.87 -14.06
N GLN A 10 22.60 -14.86 -13.44
CA GLN A 10 21.41 -15.49 -14.02
C GLN A 10 20.23 -14.51 -14.13
N ALA A 11 20.00 -13.69 -13.10
CA ALA A 11 18.96 -12.67 -13.12
C ALA A 11 19.17 -11.66 -14.26
N ALA A 12 20.41 -11.21 -14.48
CA ALA A 12 20.74 -10.31 -15.59
C ALA A 12 20.50 -10.95 -16.97
N ARG A 13 20.63 -12.27 -17.09
CA ARG A 13 20.41 -13.01 -18.33
C ARG A 13 18.93 -13.30 -18.60
N TYR A 14 18.15 -13.61 -17.57
CA TYR A 14 16.82 -14.20 -17.74
C TYR A 14 15.66 -13.32 -17.26
N LEU A 15 15.90 -12.28 -16.45
CA LEU A 15 14.85 -11.38 -15.98
C LEU A 15 14.85 -10.06 -16.75
N ALA A 16 13.65 -9.52 -16.98
CA ALA A 16 13.52 -8.14 -17.46
C ALA A 16 14.13 -7.16 -16.45
N ASN A 17 14.87 -6.17 -16.95
CA ASN A 17 15.57 -5.18 -16.13
C ASN A 17 14.66 -4.01 -15.73
N THR A 18 13.63 -4.32 -14.92
CA THR A 18 12.63 -3.34 -14.46
C THR A 18 12.87 -2.80 -13.05
N TYR A 19 13.98 -3.20 -12.40
CA TYR A 19 14.30 -2.86 -11.00
C TYR A 19 15.79 -2.58 -10.81
N ALA A 20 16.12 -1.51 -10.07
CA ALA A 20 17.45 -1.24 -9.54
C ALA A 20 17.70 -2.07 -8.26
N ARG A 21 17.92 -3.38 -8.43
CA ARG A 21 18.06 -4.35 -7.33
C ARG A 21 19.32 -4.10 -6.51
N PHE A 22 19.22 -4.34 -5.19
CA PHE A 22 20.39 -4.42 -4.32
C PHE A 22 21.19 -5.70 -4.61
N PRO A 23 22.52 -5.71 -4.40
CA PRO A 23 23.37 -6.87 -4.67
C PRO A 23 23.30 -7.91 -3.54
N VAL A 24 22.09 -8.37 -3.19
CA VAL A 24 21.81 -9.33 -2.12
C VAL A 24 20.80 -10.36 -2.60
N ALA A 25 21.06 -11.65 -2.36
CA ALA A 25 20.10 -12.72 -2.61
C ALA A 25 19.52 -13.25 -1.29
N LEU A 26 18.30 -12.83 -0.97
CA LEU A 26 17.56 -13.31 0.21
C LEU A 26 17.02 -14.72 -0.02
N VAL A 27 17.23 -15.62 0.95
CA VAL A 27 16.87 -17.05 0.84
C VAL A 27 15.99 -17.56 1.99
N ARG A 28 15.88 -16.81 3.09
CA ARG A 28 15.06 -17.17 4.24
C ARG A 28 14.49 -15.93 4.90
N GLY A 29 13.27 -16.03 5.42
CA GLY A 29 12.65 -15.03 6.28
C GLY A 29 11.95 -15.68 7.47
N SER A 30 11.93 -15.00 8.61
CA SER A 30 11.23 -15.40 9.83
C SER A 30 10.98 -14.18 10.71
N GLY A 31 9.70 -13.92 11.01
CA GLY A 31 9.30 -12.74 11.77
C GLY A 31 9.78 -11.46 11.07
N VAL A 32 10.59 -10.67 11.77
CA VAL A 32 11.05 -9.35 11.31
C VAL A 32 12.43 -9.38 10.66
N ARG A 33 12.96 -10.58 10.37
CA ARG A 33 14.31 -10.77 9.83
C ARG A 33 14.32 -11.62 8.59
N VAL A 34 15.33 -11.36 7.76
CA VAL A 34 15.67 -12.14 6.57
C VAL A 34 17.16 -12.50 6.55
N TRP A 35 17.51 -13.57 5.85
CA TRP A 35 18.87 -14.05 5.68
C TRP A 35 19.20 -14.15 4.20
N ASP A 36 20.40 -13.71 3.82
CA ASP A 36 20.92 -13.90 2.47
C ASP A 36 21.60 -15.25 2.28
N ALA A 37 21.94 -15.55 1.03
CA ALA A 37 22.60 -16.78 0.62
C ALA A 37 24.00 -16.97 1.23
N GLU A 38 24.61 -15.89 1.73
CA GLU A 38 25.88 -15.90 2.45
C GLU A 38 25.72 -16.01 3.98
N GLY A 39 24.47 -16.09 4.48
CA GLY A 39 24.14 -16.26 5.88
C GLY A 39 24.07 -14.97 6.69
N LYS A 40 24.25 -13.80 6.07
CA LYS A 40 24.09 -12.52 6.75
C LYS A 40 22.62 -12.28 7.08
N THR A 41 22.38 -11.80 8.29
CA THR A 41 21.04 -11.49 8.80
C THR A 41 20.74 -10.01 8.59
N TYR A 42 19.50 -9.70 8.24
CA TYR A 42 18.99 -8.35 8.09
C TYR A 42 17.74 -8.16 8.94
N LEU A 43 17.65 -7.03 9.63
CA LEU A 43 16.43 -6.51 10.21
C LEU A 43 15.61 -5.84 9.10
N ASP A 44 14.37 -6.27 8.91
CA ASP A 44 13.55 -5.85 7.77
C ASP A 44 12.55 -4.74 8.13
N PHE A 45 12.90 -3.51 7.76
CA PHE A 45 12.02 -2.33 7.88
C PHE A 45 11.41 -1.94 6.52
N ALA A 46 11.59 -2.78 5.49
CA ALA A 46 10.97 -2.65 4.19
C ALA A 46 9.71 -3.52 4.05
N ALA A 47 9.70 -4.71 4.67
CA ALA A 47 8.57 -5.66 4.71
C ALA A 47 7.92 -5.88 3.33
N GLY A 48 8.72 -6.11 2.29
CA GLY A 48 8.21 -6.25 0.92
C GLY A 48 7.47 -5.01 0.40
N ILE A 49 7.81 -3.82 0.89
CA ILE A 49 7.09 -2.55 0.66
C ILE A 49 5.71 -2.57 1.31
N ALA A 50 5.69 -2.74 2.65
CA ALA A 50 4.50 -2.81 3.50
C ALA A 50 3.57 -4.01 3.23
N VAL A 51 4.07 -5.07 2.59
CA VAL A 51 3.34 -6.30 2.29
C VAL A 51 3.33 -7.26 3.47
N ASP A 52 4.48 -7.50 4.08
CA ASP A 52 4.68 -8.54 5.09
C ASP A 52 4.26 -8.04 6.48
N VAL A 53 2.98 -7.66 6.63
CA VAL A 53 2.44 -7.05 7.85
C VAL A 53 2.55 -7.94 9.09
N LEU A 54 2.52 -9.27 8.95
CA LEU A 54 2.75 -10.23 10.04
C LEU A 54 4.21 -10.71 10.13
N GLY A 55 5.08 -10.12 9.32
CA GLY A 55 6.44 -10.59 9.13
C GLY A 55 6.52 -11.83 8.24
N HIS A 56 7.74 -12.32 8.07
CA HIS A 56 8.07 -13.42 7.19
C HIS A 56 7.66 -14.77 7.78
N CYS A 57 7.01 -15.59 6.96
CA CYS A 57 6.65 -16.98 7.30
C CYS A 57 5.86 -17.11 8.62
N HIS A 58 4.92 -16.19 8.88
CA HIS A 58 4.11 -16.21 10.10
C HIS A 58 3.41 -17.57 10.28
N PRO A 59 3.45 -18.23 11.45
CA PRO A 59 2.94 -19.59 11.62
C PRO A 59 1.48 -19.78 11.19
N LYS A 60 0.58 -18.86 11.54
CA LYS A 60 -0.83 -18.91 11.13
C LYS A 60 -1.02 -18.82 9.61
N VAL A 61 -0.17 -18.06 8.92
CA VAL A 61 -0.20 -17.92 7.46
C VAL A 61 0.29 -19.20 6.81
N VAL A 62 1.40 -19.76 7.30
CA VAL A 62 1.97 -21.03 6.80
C VAL A 62 0.99 -22.18 6.99
N GLU A 63 0.29 -22.24 8.12
CA GLU A 63 -0.74 -23.24 8.39
C GLU A 63 -1.91 -23.11 7.42
N ALA A 64 -2.45 -21.90 7.23
CA ALA A 64 -3.53 -21.63 6.29
C ALA A 64 -3.16 -22.01 4.85
N ILE A 65 -1.93 -21.71 4.43
CA ILE A 65 -1.39 -22.12 3.11
C ILE A 65 -1.41 -23.63 2.97
N ARG A 66 -0.84 -24.37 3.94
CA ARG A 66 -0.75 -25.84 3.87
C ARG A 66 -2.12 -26.49 3.83
N ALA A 67 -3.00 -26.11 4.76
CA ALA A 67 -4.34 -26.67 4.85
C ALA A 67 -5.16 -26.44 3.57
N GLN A 68 -5.12 -25.22 3.02
CA GLN A 68 -5.89 -24.91 1.82
C GLN A 68 -5.30 -25.55 0.55
N ALA A 69 -3.97 -25.68 0.47
CA ALA A 69 -3.30 -26.34 -0.66
C ALA A 69 -3.67 -27.82 -0.79
N GLU A 70 -3.94 -28.50 0.33
CA GLU A 70 -4.39 -29.89 0.37
C GLU A 70 -5.89 -30.05 0.05
N THR A 71 -6.64 -28.94 -0.03
CA THR A 71 -8.10 -28.96 -0.18
C THR A 71 -8.55 -28.52 -1.57
N LEU A 72 -8.32 -27.26 -1.93
CA LEU A 72 -8.81 -26.69 -3.19
C LEU A 72 -8.04 -25.40 -3.53
N LEU A 73 -7.44 -25.35 -4.73
CA LEU A 73 -6.65 -24.20 -5.14
C LEU A 73 -7.46 -23.17 -5.94
N HIS A 74 -8.20 -23.62 -6.95
CA HIS A 74 -8.83 -22.72 -7.92
C HIS A 74 -10.03 -23.38 -8.61
N VAL A 75 -11.13 -22.64 -8.73
CA VAL A 75 -12.36 -23.09 -9.43
C VAL A 75 -13.04 -21.98 -10.24
N SER A 76 -12.36 -20.86 -10.52
CA SER A 76 -12.95 -19.61 -11.07
C SER A 76 -14.03 -18.96 -10.18
N ASN A 77 -14.64 -17.87 -10.65
CA ASN A 77 -15.74 -17.16 -9.98
C ASN A 77 -17.14 -17.66 -10.39
N LEU A 78 -17.23 -18.79 -11.11
CA LEU A 78 -18.52 -19.38 -11.51
C LEU A 78 -19.22 -20.16 -10.39
N TYR A 79 -18.52 -20.46 -9.30
CA TYR A 79 -19.04 -21.25 -8.17
C TYR A 79 -18.87 -20.48 -6.86
N HIS A 80 -19.71 -20.77 -5.88
CA HIS A 80 -19.57 -20.23 -4.54
C HIS A 80 -18.55 -21.01 -3.74
N ILE A 81 -17.70 -20.29 -3.00
CA ILE A 81 -16.69 -20.88 -2.13
C ILE A 81 -16.72 -20.16 -0.77
N GLU A 82 -16.64 -20.94 0.30
CA GLU A 82 -16.72 -20.43 1.67
C GLU A 82 -15.66 -19.36 2.01
N PRO A 83 -14.34 -19.55 1.74
CA PRO A 83 -13.33 -18.60 2.19
C PRO A 83 -13.47 -17.22 1.55
N GLN A 84 -13.88 -17.14 0.29
CA GLN A 84 -14.15 -15.88 -0.40
C GLN A 84 -15.30 -15.11 0.27
N VAL A 85 -16.40 -15.81 0.59
CA VAL A 85 -17.56 -15.21 1.27
C VAL A 85 -17.20 -14.75 2.68
N ARG A 86 -16.43 -15.56 3.43
CA ARG A 86 -16.01 -15.22 4.79
C ARG A 86 -15.06 -14.02 4.82
N LEU A 87 -14.09 -13.96 3.90
CA LEU A 87 -13.21 -12.80 3.78
C LEU A 87 -13.99 -11.54 3.39
N ALA A 88 -14.90 -11.63 2.41
CA ALA A 88 -15.74 -10.50 2.02
C ALA A 88 -16.59 -9.99 3.20
N ARG A 89 -17.20 -10.91 3.95
CA ARG A 89 -17.97 -10.57 5.15
C ARG A 89 -17.11 -9.85 6.17
N ALA A 90 -15.94 -10.39 6.53
CA ALA A 90 -15.05 -9.78 7.51
C ALA A 90 -14.62 -8.37 7.10
N LEU A 91 -14.24 -8.19 5.83
CA LEU A 91 -13.88 -6.87 5.30
C LEU A 91 -15.04 -5.87 5.36
N CYS A 92 -16.26 -6.29 5.01
CA CYS A 92 -17.44 -5.42 5.09
C CYS A 92 -17.83 -5.08 6.54
N GLU A 93 -17.84 -6.05 7.46
CA GLU A 93 -18.24 -5.86 8.86
C GLU A 93 -17.25 -4.97 9.64
N HIS A 94 -15.98 -4.95 9.25
CA HIS A 94 -14.94 -4.13 9.89
C HIS A 94 -14.60 -2.83 9.14
N SER A 95 -15.35 -2.48 8.10
CA SER A 95 -15.19 -1.21 7.36
C SER A 95 -16.51 -0.43 7.34
N PHE A 96 -16.78 0.31 6.25
CA PHE A 96 -18.03 1.05 6.05
C PHE A 96 -19.17 0.19 5.45
N GLY A 97 -18.99 -1.13 5.34
CA GLY A 97 -19.96 -2.06 4.76
C GLY A 97 -19.92 -2.14 3.22
N GLY A 98 -20.96 -2.70 2.61
CA GLY A 98 -21.12 -2.80 1.16
C GLY A 98 -20.67 -4.14 0.55
N LYS A 99 -20.00 -4.10 -0.61
CA LYS A 99 -19.58 -5.27 -1.39
C LYS A 99 -18.09 -5.24 -1.71
N VAL A 100 -17.51 -6.42 -1.90
CA VAL A 100 -16.09 -6.60 -2.23
C VAL A 100 -15.96 -7.27 -3.60
N PHE A 101 -15.12 -6.71 -4.46
CA PHE A 101 -14.57 -7.39 -5.64
C PHE A 101 -13.12 -7.78 -5.37
N PHE A 102 -12.77 -9.06 -5.56
CA PHE A 102 -11.41 -9.55 -5.38
C PHE A 102 -10.66 -9.66 -6.72
N CYS A 103 -9.38 -9.33 -6.67
CA CYS A 103 -8.42 -9.40 -7.76
C CYS A 103 -7.04 -9.81 -7.21
N ASN A 104 -5.95 -9.58 -7.94
CA ASN A 104 -4.64 -10.15 -7.64
C ASN A 104 -3.61 -9.10 -7.22
N SER A 105 -3.90 -7.80 -7.39
CA SER A 105 -2.97 -6.72 -7.06
C SER A 105 -3.69 -5.41 -6.76
N GLY A 106 -2.98 -4.46 -6.15
CA GLY A 106 -3.49 -3.10 -5.95
C GLY A 106 -3.80 -2.36 -7.25
N ALA A 107 -3.02 -2.60 -8.31
CA ALA A 107 -3.29 -2.03 -9.63
C ALA A 107 -4.61 -2.56 -10.21
N GLU A 108 -4.89 -3.86 -10.08
CA GLU A 108 -6.19 -4.41 -10.51
C GLU A 108 -7.35 -3.92 -9.64
N ALA A 109 -7.13 -3.71 -8.34
CA ALA A 109 -8.15 -3.14 -7.45
C ALA A 109 -8.48 -1.70 -7.85
N ASN A 110 -7.47 -0.89 -8.18
CA ASN A 110 -7.64 0.47 -8.67
C ASN A 110 -8.26 0.52 -10.09
N GLU A 111 -7.91 -0.41 -10.99
CA GLU A 111 -8.62 -0.58 -12.28
C GLU A 111 -10.11 -0.86 -12.05
N ALA A 112 -10.45 -1.76 -11.12
CA ALA A 112 -11.82 -2.05 -10.76
C ALA A 112 -12.55 -0.81 -10.22
N ALA A 113 -11.91 -0.05 -9.34
CA ALA A 113 -12.45 1.20 -8.79
C ALA A 113 -12.71 2.26 -9.87
N ILE A 114 -11.74 2.50 -10.75
CA ILE A 114 -11.85 3.43 -11.89
C ILE A 114 -13.03 3.03 -12.80
N LYS A 115 -13.13 1.74 -13.12
CA LYS A 115 -14.23 1.22 -13.95
C LYS A 115 -15.59 1.34 -13.25
N LEU A 116 -15.65 1.04 -11.95
CA LEU A 116 -16.87 1.13 -11.17
C LEU A 116 -17.37 2.57 -11.12
N ALA A 117 -16.49 3.53 -10.82
CA ALA A 117 -16.83 4.94 -10.77
C ALA A 117 -17.40 5.47 -12.09
N ARG A 118 -16.73 5.17 -13.22
CA ARG A 118 -17.20 5.56 -14.55
C ARG A 118 -18.54 4.92 -14.90
N ARG A 119 -18.70 3.62 -14.60
CA ARG A 119 -19.95 2.91 -14.89
C ARG A 119 -21.11 3.40 -14.03
N TYR A 120 -20.88 3.60 -12.73
CA TYR A 120 -21.85 4.17 -11.80
C TYR A 120 -22.32 5.54 -12.29
N ALA A 121 -21.38 6.41 -12.67
CA ALA A 121 -21.72 7.74 -13.15
C ALA A 121 -22.57 7.74 -14.43
N LYS A 122 -22.25 6.83 -15.37
CA LYS A 122 -23.04 6.63 -16.58
C LYS A 122 -24.45 6.13 -16.27
N ALA A 123 -24.58 5.17 -15.36
CA ALA A 123 -25.87 4.59 -14.96
C ALA A 123 -26.74 5.56 -14.16
N ARG A 124 -26.14 6.34 -13.24
CA ARG A 124 -26.86 7.23 -12.33
C ARG A 124 -27.37 8.51 -13.00
N TRP A 125 -26.53 9.14 -13.83
CA TRP A 125 -26.84 10.47 -14.39
C TRP A 125 -27.05 10.47 -15.90
N SER A 126 -26.94 9.33 -16.59
CA SER A 126 -26.94 9.28 -18.06
C SER A 126 -25.97 10.29 -18.69
N SER A 127 -24.85 10.53 -18.01
CA SER A 127 -23.92 11.63 -18.27
C SER A 127 -22.61 11.15 -18.88
N ASP A 128 -21.82 12.09 -19.41
CA ASP A 128 -20.42 11.86 -19.78
C ASP A 128 -19.48 12.21 -18.61
N ARG A 129 -19.90 11.93 -17.36
CA ARG A 129 -19.02 12.02 -16.21
C ARG A 129 -18.07 10.82 -16.20
N TYR A 130 -16.82 11.04 -16.60
CA TYR A 130 -15.78 10.01 -16.64
C TYR A 130 -14.43 10.50 -16.11
N GLU A 131 -14.29 11.80 -15.82
CA GLU A 131 -13.05 12.38 -15.36
C GLU A 131 -12.82 12.03 -13.88
N ILE A 132 -11.59 11.65 -13.57
CA ILE A 132 -11.15 11.34 -12.21
C ILE A 132 -10.09 12.35 -11.81
N VAL A 133 -10.28 13.01 -10.67
CA VAL A 133 -9.28 13.89 -10.08
C VAL A 133 -8.34 13.05 -9.22
N CYS A 134 -7.05 13.11 -9.53
CA CYS A 134 -5.96 12.44 -8.84
C CYS A 134 -4.95 13.47 -8.31
N MET A 135 -4.01 13.03 -7.49
CA MET A 135 -3.05 13.92 -6.84
C MET A 135 -1.67 13.77 -7.47
N ARG A 136 -0.94 14.88 -7.58
CA ARG A 136 0.49 14.86 -7.89
C ARG A 136 1.23 14.07 -6.81
N ASP A 137 2.30 13.41 -7.22
CA ASP A 137 3.13 12.54 -6.37
C ASP A 137 2.44 11.24 -5.89
N SER A 138 1.20 10.97 -6.32
CA SER A 138 0.50 9.72 -5.99
C SER A 138 1.11 8.49 -6.68
N PHE A 139 0.72 7.29 -6.23
CA PHE A 139 0.99 6.03 -6.90
C PHE A 139 -0.18 5.05 -6.78
N HIS A 140 -0.82 4.74 -7.92
CA HIS A 140 -2.02 3.88 -7.97
C HIS A 140 -1.81 2.58 -8.76
N GLY A 141 -0.63 2.39 -9.37
CA GLY A 141 -0.30 1.17 -10.11
C GLY A 141 0.46 1.43 -11.40
N ARG A 142 0.67 0.36 -12.17
CA ARG A 142 1.43 0.36 -13.43
C ARG A 142 0.67 -0.23 -14.63
N THR A 143 -0.65 -0.40 -14.53
CA THR A 143 -1.51 -0.72 -15.68
C THR A 143 -1.90 0.57 -16.40
N MET A 144 -2.37 0.52 -17.66
CA MET A 144 -2.59 1.75 -18.44
C MET A 144 -3.47 2.81 -17.73
N ALA A 145 -4.58 2.44 -17.08
CA ALA A 145 -5.40 3.42 -16.39
C ALA A 145 -4.77 3.87 -15.05
N THR A 146 -4.25 2.93 -14.26
CA THR A 146 -3.67 3.26 -12.94
C THR A 146 -2.34 4.00 -13.03
N MET A 147 -1.55 3.75 -14.08
CA MET A 147 -0.38 4.52 -14.45
C MET A 147 -0.76 5.94 -14.89
N THR A 148 -1.90 6.11 -15.56
CA THR A 148 -2.40 7.45 -15.89
C THR A 148 -2.91 8.18 -14.64
N ALA A 149 -3.53 7.46 -13.70
CA ALA A 149 -3.94 8.00 -12.40
C ALA A 149 -2.74 8.39 -11.52
N THR A 150 -1.63 7.65 -11.62
CA THR A 150 -0.39 7.89 -10.86
C THR A 150 0.20 9.26 -11.19
N GLY A 151 0.29 10.15 -10.19
CA GLY A 151 0.68 11.54 -10.36
C GLY A 151 2.19 11.81 -10.49
N GLN A 152 2.95 10.88 -11.05
CA GLN A 152 4.41 10.98 -11.19
C GLN A 152 4.84 10.67 -12.63
N ALA A 153 5.28 11.69 -13.37
CA ALA A 153 5.58 11.60 -14.80
C ALA A 153 6.61 10.52 -15.17
N LYS A 154 7.56 10.21 -14.27
CA LYS A 154 8.57 9.16 -14.48
C LYS A 154 7.98 7.76 -14.70
N TYR A 155 6.75 7.49 -14.26
CA TYR A 155 6.11 6.19 -14.45
C TYR A 155 5.34 6.07 -15.76
N SER A 156 4.92 7.19 -16.36
CA SER A 156 4.16 7.21 -17.61
C SER A 156 5.01 7.52 -18.85
N GLN A 157 6.22 8.04 -18.66
CA GLN A 157 7.13 8.39 -19.75
C GLN A 157 7.41 7.21 -20.68
N GLY A 158 7.11 7.39 -21.98
CA GLY A 158 7.33 6.39 -23.02
C GLY A 158 6.14 5.45 -23.28
N PHE A 159 5.01 5.65 -22.59
CA PHE A 159 3.78 4.88 -22.78
C PHE A 159 2.63 5.69 -23.41
N GLU A 160 2.91 6.91 -23.87
CA GLU A 160 1.92 7.79 -24.50
C GLU A 160 1.41 7.22 -25.85
N PRO A 161 0.15 7.52 -26.24
CA PRO A 161 -0.86 8.31 -25.52
C PRO A 161 -1.49 7.57 -24.33
N LEU A 162 -1.66 8.29 -23.22
CA LEU A 162 -2.27 7.76 -21.99
C LEU A 162 -3.80 7.74 -22.07
N LEU A 163 -4.45 7.00 -21.17
CA LEU A 163 -5.90 6.88 -21.12
C LEU A 163 -6.53 8.25 -20.75
N PRO A 164 -7.45 8.83 -21.54
CA PRO A 164 -8.02 10.13 -21.21
C PRO A 164 -8.92 10.08 -19.97
N GLY A 165 -9.19 11.27 -19.41
CA GLY A 165 -10.12 11.46 -18.30
C GLY A 165 -9.49 11.42 -16.90
N PHE A 166 -8.26 11.93 -16.78
CA PHE A 166 -7.59 12.13 -15.49
C PHE A 166 -7.12 13.58 -15.40
N LYS A 167 -7.29 14.18 -14.21
CA LYS A 167 -6.79 15.51 -13.85
C LYS A 167 -5.89 15.37 -12.63
N HIS A 168 -4.74 16.03 -12.61
CA HIS A 168 -3.81 15.99 -11.47
C HIS A 168 -3.72 17.34 -10.76
N ILE A 169 -4.10 17.36 -9.48
CA ILE A 169 -3.99 18.53 -8.58
C ILE A 169 -2.89 18.32 -7.54
N PRO A 170 -2.36 19.36 -6.90
CA PRO A 170 -1.50 19.19 -5.72
C PRO A 170 -2.20 18.37 -4.63
N PHE A 171 -1.46 17.47 -3.97
CA PHE A 171 -1.93 16.79 -2.76
C PHE A 171 -2.06 17.79 -1.61
N ASN A 172 -3.05 17.61 -0.73
CA ASN A 172 -3.32 18.48 0.41
C ASN A 172 -3.71 19.93 0.01
N ASP A 173 -4.52 20.09 -1.05
CA ASP A 173 -4.97 21.40 -1.57
C ASP A 173 -6.48 21.35 -1.90
N LEU A 174 -7.32 21.66 -0.92
CA LEU A 174 -8.78 21.72 -1.09
C LEU A 174 -9.24 22.76 -2.13
N PRO A 175 -8.69 23.99 -2.17
CA PRO A 175 -9.02 24.93 -3.22
C PRO A 175 -8.74 24.41 -4.64
N ALA A 176 -7.65 23.65 -4.84
CA ALA A 176 -7.38 23.02 -6.13
C ALA A 176 -8.39 21.92 -6.47
N ALA A 177 -8.81 21.13 -5.48
CA ALA A 177 -9.88 20.15 -5.66
C ALA A 177 -11.20 20.81 -6.07
N GLU A 178 -11.60 21.90 -5.40
CA GLU A 178 -12.83 22.63 -5.73
C GLU A 178 -12.82 23.16 -7.17
N ARG A 179 -11.68 23.68 -7.64
CA ARG A 179 -11.55 24.16 -9.04
C ARG A 179 -11.53 23.03 -10.08
N ALA A 180 -11.01 21.86 -9.72
CA ALA A 180 -10.83 20.75 -10.66
C ALA A 180 -12.10 19.89 -10.85
N ILE A 181 -12.92 19.80 -9.81
CA ILE A 181 -14.20 19.08 -9.82
C ILE A 181 -15.23 19.91 -10.60
N ASP A 182 -15.62 19.39 -11.76
CA ASP A 182 -16.58 20.01 -12.67
C ASP A 182 -17.70 19.03 -13.08
N SER A 183 -18.55 19.44 -14.02
CA SER A 183 -19.70 18.66 -14.49
C SER A 183 -19.34 17.33 -15.18
N ARG A 184 -18.08 17.08 -15.52
CA ARG A 184 -17.58 15.84 -16.15
C ARG A 184 -16.85 14.93 -15.16
N THR A 185 -16.71 15.36 -13.92
CA THR A 185 -16.01 14.61 -12.89
C THR A 185 -16.92 13.54 -12.32
N CYS A 186 -16.45 12.28 -12.26
CA CYS A 186 -17.16 11.18 -11.60
C CYS A 186 -16.57 10.81 -10.24
N ALA A 187 -15.28 11.05 -10.02
CA ALA A 187 -14.63 10.66 -8.77
C ALA A 187 -13.36 11.46 -8.46
N VAL A 188 -12.97 11.42 -7.20
CA VAL A 188 -11.66 11.79 -6.67
C VAL A 188 -10.97 10.51 -6.20
N LEU A 189 -9.75 10.24 -6.66
CA LEU A 189 -8.94 9.09 -6.24
C LEU A 189 -7.72 9.58 -5.47
N VAL A 190 -7.61 9.24 -4.18
CA VAL A 190 -6.59 9.75 -3.27
C VAL A 190 -6.05 8.68 -2.32
N GLU A 191 -4.75 8.67 -2.06
CA GLU A 191 -4.17 7.92 -0.94
C GLU A 191 -4.42 8.70 0.37
N PRO A 192 -4.90 8.08 1.47
CA PRO A 192 -5.01 8.78 2.75
C PRO A 192 -3.70 9.37 3.25
N ILE A 193 -2.59 8.66 2.97
CA ILE A 193 -1.20 9.13 3.16
C ILE A 193 -0.44 8.71 1.90
N GLN A 194 0.18 9.65 1.19
CA GLN A 194 0.95 9.30 -0.01
C GLN A 194 2.19 8.51 0.38
N GLY A 195 2.26 7.25 -0.01
CA GLY A 195 3.37 6.38 0.38
C GLY A 195 4.61 6.58 -0.46
N GLU A 196 4.50 6.36 -1.78
CA GLU A 196 5.62 6.57 -2.72
C GLU A 196 6.00 8.05 -2.85
N GLY A 197 5.03 8.95 -2.65
CA GLY A 197 5.23 10.41 -2.65
C GLY A 197 5.97 10.97 -1.44
N GLY A 198 6.56 10.12 -0.58
CA GLY A 198 7.39 10.56 0.55
C GLY A 198 6.72 10.47 1.91
N VAL A 199 5.78 9.55 2.11
CA VAL A 199 5.02 9.36 3.37
C VAL A 199 4.41 10.70 3.83
N ARG A 200 3.64 11.33 2.94
CA ARG A 200 3.03 12.64 3.19
C ARG A 200 1.69 12.45 3.87
N VAL A 201 1.64 12.80 5.16
CA VAL A 201 0.39 12.87 5.92
C VAL A 201 -0.27 14.22 5.57
N PRO A 202 -1.55 14.24 5.14
CA PRO A 202 -2.23 15.49 4.85
C PRO A 202 -2.61 16.23 6.15
N ASP A 203 -3.05 17.48 6.02
CA ASP A 203 -3.65 18.23 7.12
C ASP A 203 -4.96 17.55 7.56
N ASP A 204 -5.32 17.71 8.84
CA ASP A 204 -6.45 17.01 9.44
C ASP A 204 -7.81 17.36 8.81
N ASP A 205 -7.93 18.51 8.16
CA ASP A 205 -9.15 18.97 7.49
C ASP A 205 -9.23 18.54 6.01
N TYR A 206 -8.15 18.02 5.41
CA TYR A 206 -8.10 17.74 3.98
C TYR A 206 -9.03 16.60 3.55
N LEU A 207 -8.94 15.42 4.18
CA LEU A 207 -9.82 14.30 3.83
C LEU A 207 -11.30 14.57 4.19
N PRO A 208 -11.62 15.16 5.37
CA PRO A 208 -12.97 15.65 5.65
C PRO A 208 -13.48 16.65 4.61
N GLY A 209 -12.66 17.62 4.22
CA GLY A 209 -13.00 18.60 3.19
C GLY A 209 -13.23 17.98 1.81
N LEU A 210 -12.40 17.01 1.40
CA LEU A 210 -12.63 16.26 0.17
C LEU A 210 -13.93 15.46 0.23
N ARG A 211 -14.24 14.82 1.36
CA ARG A 211 -15.49 14.09 1.53
C ARG A 211 -16.69 15.02 1.39
N GLN A 212 -16.68 16.16 2.08
CA GLN A 212 -17.75 17.16 1.99
C GLN A 212 -17.93 17.64 0.55
N LEU A 213 -16.84 18.07 -0.10
CA LEU A 213 -16.86 18.54 -1.49
C LEU A 213 -17.37 17.47 -2.45
N CYS A 214 -16.98 16.21 -2.26
CA CYS A 214 -17.45 15.09 -3.06
C CYS A 214 -18.96 14.90 -2.92
N SER A 215 -19.49 14.97 -1.70
CA SER A 215 -20.92 14.88 -1.42
C SER A 215 -21.71 16.03 -2.05
N GLU A 216 -21.25 17.27 -1.90
CA GLU A 216 -21.91 18.46 -2.45
C GLU A 216 -21.96 18.48 -3.98
N ARG A 217 -20.94 17.91 -4.64
CA ARG A 217 -20.82 17.86 -6.11
C ARG A 217 -21.33 16.55 -6.72
N GLU A 218 -21.85 15.64 -5.89
CA GLU A 218 -22.25 14.30 -6.29
C GLU A 218 -21.15 13.55 -7.07
N VAL A 219 -19.92 13.57 -6.55
CA VAL A 219 -18.78 12.79 -7.07
C VAL A 219 -18.33 11.78 -6.03
N LEU A 220 -17.77 10.65 -6.49
CA LEU A 220 -17.35 9.58 -5.58
C LEU A 220 -15.99 9.90 -4.96
N LEU A 221 -15.83 9.63 -3.67
CA LEU A 221 -14.52 9.62 -3.00
C LEU A 221 -13.97 8.19 -2.98
N MET A 222 -12.86 7.98 -3.68
CA MET A 222 -12.15 6.69 -3.72
C MET A 222 -10.84 6.82 -2.94
N LEU A 223 -10.65 5.96 -1.94
CA LEU A 223 -9.42 5.93 -1.16
C LEU A 223 -8.56 4.73 -1.56
N ASP A 224 -7.34 5.02 -1.99
CA ASP A 224 -6.31 4.00 -2.22
C ASP A 224 -5.65 3.66 -0.88
N GLU A 225 -6.11 2.59 -0.26
CA GLU A 225 -5.59 2.06 1.00
C GLU A 225 -4.69 0.83 0.77
N VAL A 226 -4.20 0.62 -0.46
CA VAL A 226 -3.31 -0.50 -0.80
C VAL A 226 -2.10 -0.54 0.12
N GLN A 227 -1.58 0.61 0.52
CA GLN A 227 -0.42 0.72 1.41
C GLN A 227 -0.77 1.17 2.83
N THR A 228 -1.81 2.00 3.03
CA THR A 228 -2.15 2.60 4.33
C THR A 228 -3.09 1.74 5.17
N GLY A 229 -3.81 0.81 4.53
CA GLY A 229 -4.77 -0.05 5.20
C GLY A 229 -4.13 -1.23 5.95
N MET A 230 -4.99 -2.13 6.40
CA MET A 230 -4.61 -3.37 7.11
C MET A 230 -3.77 -3.12 8.36
N GLY A 231 -4.12 -2.09 9.15
CA GLY A 231 -3.47 -1.82 10.44
C GLY A 231 -2.22 -0.94 10.37
N ARG A 232 -1.69 -0.67 9.17
CA ARG A 232 -0.38 -0.02 8.96
C ARG A 232 -0.23 1.30 9.69
N THR A 233 -1.27 2.14 9.67
CA THR A 233 -1.22 3.51 10.21
C THR A 233 -1.66 3.60 11.68
N GLY A 234 -1.88 2.47 12.35
CA GLY A 234 -2.41 2.44 13.73
C GLY A 234 -3.93 2.32 13.84
N ARG A 235 -4.61 2.21 12.68
CA ARG A 235 -6.04 1.94 12.50
C ARG A 235 -6.19 0.85 11.46
N LEU A 236 -7.31 0.12 11.45
CA LEU A 236 -7.49 -0.95 10.47
C LEU A 236 -7.48 -0.37 9.05
N PHE A 237 -8.19 0.74 8.86
CA PHE A 237 -8.15 1.57 7.66
C PHE A 237 -7.71 2.99 8.04
N ALA A 238 -6.88 3.62 7.22
CA ALA A 238 -6.34 4.94 7.54
C ALA A 238 -7.41 6.03 7.55
N TYR A 239 -8.47 5.90 6.74
CA TYR A 239 -9.57 6.88 6.74
C TYR A 239 -10.24 7.06 8.12
N GLU A 240 -10.13 6.08 9.01
CA GLU A 240 -10.64 6.13 10.39
C GLU A 240 -9.93 7.19 11.25
N HIS A 241 -8.74 7.66 10.86
CA HIS A 241 -8.07 8.76 11.59
C HIS A 241 -8.79 10.09 11.41
N TRP A 242 -9.63 10.23 10.38
CA TRP A 242 -10.30 11.48 10.01
C TRP A 242 -11.84 11.36 10.05
N ASP A 243 -12.37 10.26 10.59
CA ASP A 243 -13.81 10.02 10.76
C ASP A 243 -14.65 10.22 9.49
N ILE A 244 -14.06 9.92 8.31
CA ILE A 244 -14.77 9.98 7.02
C ILE A 244 -15.20 8.59 6.54
N GLN A 245 -16.26 8.55 5.72
CA GLN A 245 -16.64 7.35 4.97
C GLN A 245 -16.42 7.55 3.47
N PRO A 246 -15.54 6.75 2.83
CA PRO A 246 -15.37 6.78 1.38
C PRO A 246 -16.50 6.05 0.65
N ASP A 247 -16.59 6.26 -0.67
CA ASP A 247 -17.50 5.50 -1.53
C ASP A 247 -16.88 4.17 -1.98
N ILE A 248 -15.56 4.19 -2.22
CA ILE A 248 -14.77 3.04 -2.66
C ILE A 248 -13.43 3.04 -1.90
N VAL A 249 -12.99 1.86 -1.47
CA VAL A 249 -11.64 1.63 -0.93
C VAL A 249 -10.96 0.52 -1.70
N THR A 250 -9.68 0.69 -2.02
CA THR A 250 -8.86 -0.38 -2.61
C THR A 250 -7.81 -0.88 -1.62
N LEU A 251 -7.60 -2.19 -1.59
CA LEU A 251 -6.69 -2.90 -0.69
C LEU A 251 -5.83 -3.87 -1.49
N ALA A 252 -4.61 -4.13 -1.03
CA ALA A 252 -3.76 -5.24 -1.45
C ALA A 252 -2.66 -5.43 -0.39
N LYS A 253 -1.43 -5.77 -0.78
CA LYS A 253 -0.24 -5.83 0.08
C LYS A 253 -0.50 -6.54 1.42
N GLY A 254 -0.66 -5.77 2.50
CA GLY A 254 -0.96 -6.28 3.84
C GLY A 254 -2.17 -7.21 3.91
N LEU A 255 -3.13 -7.10 2.99
CA LEU A 255 -4.27 -8.02 2.90
C LEU A 255 -3.83 -9.46 2.66
N GLY A 256 -2.82 -9.66 1.81
CA GLY A 256 -2.33 -10.98 1.43
C GLY A 256 -1.19 -11.49 2.31
N GLY A 257 -0.58 -10.64 3.13
CA GLY A 257 0.56 -11.00 3.99
C GLY A 257 1.68 -11.75 3.25
N GLY A 258 1.99 -11.32 2.02
CA GLY A 258 2.98 -11.96 1.14
C GLY A 258 2.41 -12.66 -0.10
N LEU A 259 1.11 -12.95 -0.15
CA LEU A 259 0.44 -13.53 -1.33
C LEU A 259 -0.27 -12.47 -2.21
N PRO A 260 -0.38 -12.71 -3.53
CA PRO A 260 -1.02 -11.77 -4.45
C PRO A 260 -2.54 -11.77 -4.31
N ILE A 261 -3.07 -10.72 -3.69
CA ILE A 261 -4.50 -10.41 -3.64
C ILE A 261 -4.69 -8.90 -3.65
N GLY A 262 -5.74 -8.45 -4.33
CA GLY A 262 -6.29 -7.12 -4.20
C GLY A 262 -7.79 -7.19 -3.94
N ALA A 263 -8.35 -6.14 -3.36
CA ALA A 263 -9.78 -6.01 -3.13
C ALA A 263 -10.22 -4.57 -3.42
N MET A 264 -11.35 -4.42 -4.08
CA MET A 264 -12.07 -3.15 -4.18
C MET A 264 -13.37 -3.30 -3.37
N LEU A 265 -13.48 -2.53 -2.29
CA LEU A 265 -14.68 -2.40 -1.48
C LEU A 265 -15.46 -1.19 -1.98
N ALA A 266 -16.76 -1.32 -2.13
CA ALA A 266 -17.64 -0.21 -2.49
C ALA A 266 -18.95 -0.29 -1.70
N ASN A 267 -19.51 0.87 -1.37
CA ASN A 267 -20.81 0.90 -0.70
C ASN A 267 -21.90 0.25 -1.59
N GLU A 268 -23.00 -0.22 -1.00
CA GLU A 268 -24.02 -1.00 -1.72
C GLU A 268 -24.57 -0.27 -2.97
N THR A 269 -24.77 1.05 -2.85
CA THR A 269 -25.30 1.89 -3.93
C THR A 269 -24.35 1.93 -5.14
N VAL A 270 -23.07 2.17 -4.89
CA VAL A 270 -22.05 2.26 -5.95
C VAL A 270 -21.76 0.87 -6.53
N ALA A 271 -21.65 -0.15 -5.67
CA ALA A 271 -21.41 -1.53 -6.07
C ALA A 271 -22.48 -2.08 -7.02
N GLY A 272 -23.74 -1.65 -6.85
CA GLY A 272 -24.87 -2.05 -7.72
C GLY A 272 -24.69 -1.71 -9.21
N ALA A 273 -23.76 -0.83 -9.57
CA ALA A 273 -23.43 -0.56 -10.97
C ALA A 273 -22.70 -1.73 -11.65
N PHE A 274 -21.99 -2.59 -10.90
CA PHE A 274 -21.44 -3.83 -11.43
C PHE A 274 -22.48 -4.96 -11.39
N VAL A 275 -22.89 -5.37 -12.59
CA VAL A 275 -23.78 -6.52 -12.82
C VAL A 275 -23.00 -7.66 -13.50
N PRO A 276 -23.50 -8.91 -13.52
CA PRO A 276 -22.82 -10.03 -14.20
C PRO A 276 -22.33 -9.65 -15.61
N GLY A 277 -21.05 -9.91 -15.89
CA GLY A 277 -20.39 -9.55 -17.15
C GLY A 277 -19.77 -8.15 -17.21
N SER A 278 -19.99 -7.27 -16.23
CA SER A 278 -19.40 -5.91 -16.24
C SER A 278 -17.89 -5.91 -16.00
N HIS A 279 -17.41 -6.82 -15.16
CA HIS A 279 -16.00 -7.00 -14.81
C HIS A 279 -15.77 -8.43 -14.31
N ALA A 280 -14.52 -8.89 -14.30
CA ALA A 280 -14.15 -10.25 -13.95
C ALA A 280 -12.65 -10.33 -13.63
N SER A 281 -12.27 -11.41 -12.95
CA SER A 281 -10.90 -11.88 -12.81
C SER A 281 -10.92 -13.40 -12.77
N THR A 282 -10.00 -14.05 -13.48
CA THR A 282 -9.87 -15.52 -13.43
C THR A 282 -9.46 -15.92 -12.02
N PHE A 283 -8.30 -15.44 -11.55
CA PHE A 283 -7.74 -15.82 -10.26
C PHE A 283 -8.26 -15.00 -9.07
N GLY A 284 -8.88 -13.85 -9.32
CA GLY A 284 -9.37 -12.96 -8.27
C GLY A 284 -10.35 -13.67 -7.34
N GLY A 285 -10.04 -13.67 -6.03
CA GLY A 285 -10.89 -14.27 -5.01
C GLY A 285 -10.90 -15.80 -4.99
N ASN A 286 -9.88 -16.47 -5.52
CA ASN A 286 -9.77 -17.94 -5.47
C ASN A 286 -9.72 -18.51 -4.04
N PRO A 287 -10.05 -19.80 -3.83
CA PRO A 287 -10.07 -20.42 -2.49
C PRO A 287 -8.73 -20.31 -1.76
N PHE A 288 -7.62 -20.54 -2.48
CA PHE A 288 -6.29 -20.55 -1.88
C PHE A 288 -5.94 -19.21 -1.22
N VAL A 289 -5.98 -18.12 -1.99
CA VAL A 289 -5.54 -16.82 -1.47
C VAL A 289 -6.57 -16.21 -0.53
N THR A 290 -7.87 -16.47 -0.70
CA THR A 290 -8.89 -15.93 0.22
C THR A 290 -8.84 -16.58 1.60
N THR A 291 -8.51 -17.88 1.71
CA THR A 291 -8.25 -18.53 3.00
C THR A 291 -7.05 -17.91 3.72
N VAL A 292 -5.96 -17.65 2.99
CA VAL A 292 -4.76 -17.05 3.58
C VAL A 292 -5.00 -15.60 3.99
N ALA A 293 -5.64 -14.79 3.14
CA ALA A 293 -5.97 -13.41 3.47
C ALA A 293 -6.94 -13.30 4.65
N LEU A 294 -7.87 -14.26 4.80
CA LEU A 294 -8.72 -14.34 5.99
C LEU A 294 -7.89 -14.61 7.25
N ALA A 295 -6.93 -15.55 7.20
CA ALA A 295 -6.03 -15.81 8.32
C ALA A 295 -5.18 -14.57 8.68
N VAL A 296 -4.72 -13.82 7.69
CA VAL A 296 -3.98 -12.55 7.89
C VAL A 296 -4.86 -11.51 8.59
N LEU A 297 -6.07 -11.26 8.06
CA LEU A 297 -7.00 -10.30 8.66
C LEU A 297 -7.41 -10.70 10.08
N THR A 298 -7.72 -11.97 10.31
CA THR A 298 -8.04 -12.49 11.65
C THR A 298 -6.90 -12.26 12.61
N GLU A 299 -5.65 -12.53 12.22
CA GLU A 299 -4.50 -12.26 13.09
C GLU A 299 -4.31 -10.78 13.40
N ILE A 300 -4.48 -9.91 12.40
CA ILE A 300 -4.40 -8.45 12.58
C ILE A 300 -5.40 -7.99 13.66
N LEU A 301 -6.63 -8.53 13.61
CA LEU A 301 -7.70 -8.19 14.54
C LEU A 301 -7.47 -8.81 15.93
N ASP A 302 -7.24 -10.12 16.01
CA ASP A 302 -7.11 -10.87 17.26
C ASP A 302 -5.90 -10.40 18.08
N ALA A 303 -4.76 -10.15 17.41
CA ALA A 303 -3.55 -9.66 18.06
C ALA A 303 -3.53 -8.14 18.26
N ARG A 304 -4.62 -7.43 17.88
CA ARG A 304 -4.76 -5.97 18.04
C ARG A 304 -3.60 -5.19 17.43
N LEU A 305 -3.18 -5.63 16.24
CA LEU A 305 -2.02 -5.07 15.55
C LEU A 305 -2.18 -3.60 15.16
N PRO A 306 -3.37 -3.06 14.84
CA PRO A 306 -3.53 -1.62 14.67
C PRO A 306 -3.14 -0.83 15.94
N GLU A 307 -3.62 -1.22 17.11
CA GLU A 307 -3.28 -0.51 18.36
C GLU A 307 -1.80 -0.67 18.72
N HIS A 308 -1.24 -1.85 18.49
CA HIS A 308 0.19 -2.08 18.66
C HIS A 308 1.03 -1.22 17.70
N ALA A 309 0.64 -1.13 16.43
CA ALA A 309 1.30 -0.29 15.43
C ALA A 309 1.20 1.20 15.80
N ALA A 310 0.08 1.65 16.38
CA ALA A 310 -0.03 3.01 16.91
C ALA A 310 0.97 3.25 18.06
N LYS A 311 1.06 2.33 19.02
CA LYS A 311 1.96 2.43 20.16
C LYS A 311 3.44 2.42 19.75
N ILE A 312 3.88 1.39 19.02
CA ILE A 312 5.27 1.25 18.60
C ILE A 312 5.64 2.31 17.55
N GLY A 313 4.70 2.68 16.70
CA GLY A 313 4.85 3.78 15.75
C GLY A 313 5.14 5.12 16.42
N ALA A 314 4.42 5.45 17.51
CA ALA A 314 4.68 6.68 18.28
C ALA A 314 6.08 6.68 18.89
N TYR A 315 6.49 5.56 19.50
CA TYR A 315 7.84 5.38 20.03
C TYR A 315 8.90 5.56 18.92
N PHE A 316 8.73 4.87 17.79
CA PHE A 316 9.69 4.95 16.69
C PHE A 316 9.76 6.35 16.08
N LEU A 317 8.63 7.05 15.92
CA LEU A 317 8.61 8.42 15.46
C LEU A 317 9.35 9.36 16.40
N GLU A 318 9.17 9.24 17.71
CA GLU A 318 9.93 10.01 18.71
C GLU A 318 11.45 9.80 18.55
N ARG A 319 11.88 8.54 18.36
CA ARG A 319 13.29 8.21 18.15
C ARG A 319 13.84 8.78 16.85
N LEU A 320 13.05 8.82 15.78
CA LEU A 320 13.43 9.47 14.51
C LEU A 320 13.54 11.00 14.68
N GLN A 321 12.62 11.61 15.44
CA GLN A 321 12.65 13.05 15.73
C GLN A 321 13.90 13.44 16.54
N GLN A 322 14.42 12.57 17.40
CA GLN A 322 15.69 12.84 18.09
C GLN A 322 16.88 12.99 17.12
N LEU A 323 16.82 12.40 15.92
CA LEU A 323 17.85 12.54 14.89
C LEU A 323 17.80 13.89 14.18
N THR A 324 16.62 14.52 14.06
CA THR A 324 16.48 15.84 13.42
C THR A 324 17.23 16.91 14.22
N ALA A 325 17.29 16.77 15.55
CA ALA A 325 18.06 17.64 16.42
C ALA A 325 19.58 17.42 16.35
N GLN A 326 20.04 16.26 15.87
CA GLN A 326 21.45 15.86 15.87
C GLN A 326 22.16 16.16 14.55
N TYR A 327 21.44 16.05 13.42
CA TYR A 327 22.04 16.10 12.09
C TYR A 327 21.39 17.20 11.25
N PRO A 328 22.10 18.27 10.86
CA PRO A 328 21.54 19.39 10.09
C PRO A 328 20.94 19.01 8.73
N PHE A 329 21.40 17.91 8.13
CA PHE A 329 20.88 17.41 6.86
C PHE A 329 19.63 16.53 7.03
N VAL A 330 19.16 16.30 8.26
CA VAL A 330 17.91 15.61 8.57
C VAL A 330 16.85 16.68 8.83
N LYS A 331 15.88 16.80 7.92
CA LYS A 331 14.91 17.90 7.90
C LYS A 331 13.69 17.62 8.77
N GLU A 332 13.10 16.43 8.66
CA GLU A 332 11.82 16.13 9.32
C GLU A 332 11.65 14.62 9.49
N ALA A 333 11.04 14.20 10.60
CA ALA A 333 10.48 12.86 10.77
C ALA A 333 8.95 12.95 10.82
N ARG A 334 8.25 12.10 10.07
CA ARG A 334 6.78 12.13 9.94
C ARG A 334 6.18 10.75 9.67
N GLY A 335 4.86 10.64 9.83
CA GLY A 335 4.09 9.44 9.51
C GLY A 335 3.00 9.13 10.54
N LYS A 336 2.30 8.02 10.35
CA LYS A 336 1.31 7.47 11.31
C LYS A 336 1.53 5.97 11.48
N GLY A 337 1.37 5.47 12.70
CA GLY A 337 1.62 4.06 13.03
C GLY A 337 3.01 3.61 12.59
N LEU A 338 3.08 2.48 11.90
CA LEU A 338 4.33 1.92 11.38
C LEU A 338 4.54 2.25 9.89
N MET A 339 4.06 3.42 9.44
CA MET A 339 4.38 4.00 8.15
C MET A 339 5.05 5.35 8.38
N LEU A 340 6.37 5.32 8.50
CA LEU A 340 7.18 6.47 8.93
C LEU A 340 8.22 6.83 7.87
N ALA A 341 8.67 8.08 7.94
CA ALA A 341 9.71 8.60 7.09
C ALA A 341 10.66 9.55 7.83
N LEU A 342 11.88 9.63 7.31
CA LEU A 342 12.87 10.64 7.65
C LEU A 342 13.28 11.36 6.37
N GLU A 343 12.90 12.64 6.25
CA GLU A 343 13.29 13.51 5.15
C GLU A 343 14.65 14.12 5.39
N LEU A 344 15.45 14.16 4.34
CA LEU A 344 16.82 14.64 4.32
C LEU A 344 16.93 15.83 3.37
N THR A 345 18.04 16.57 3.47
CA THR A 345 18.44 17.59 2.48
C THR A 345 19.45 17.05 1.47
N VAL A 346 19.73 15.74 1.52
CA VAL A 346 20.69 15.02 0.69
C VAL A 346 20.03 13.77 0.10
N PRO A 347 20.57 13.17 -0.98
CA PRO A 347 20.03 11.95 -1.55
C PRO A 347 19.95 10.81 -0.51
N ALA A 348 18.81 10.15 -0.43
CA ALA A 348 18.55 9.09 0.56
C ALA A 348 19.15 7.72 0.16
N ARG A 349 19.34 7.48 -1.14
CA ARG A 349 19.79 6.18 -1.67
C ARG A 349 21.15 5.73 -1.09
N PRO A 350 22.20 6.56 -1.01
CA PRO A 350 23.46 6.15 -0.38
C PRO A 350 23.31 5.72 1.07
N ILE A 351 22.45 6.38 1.86
CA ILE A 351 22.19 6.01 3.25
C ILE A 351 21.50 4.64 3.32
N VAL A 352 20.53 4.37 2.44
CA VAL A 352 19.89 3.04 2.36
C VAL A 352 20.91 1.94 2.04
N GLU A 353 21.84 2.19 1.11
CA GLU A 353 22.89 1.23 0.76
C GLU A 353 23.84 0.94 1.94
N ARG A 354 24.19 1.96 2.72
CA ARG A 354 25.00 1.78 3.94
C ARG A 354 24.24 1.09 5.08
N CYS A 355 22.94 1.35 5.22
CA CYS A 355 22.10 0.60 6.15
C CYS A 355 22.04 -0.89 5.76
N LEU A 356 21.91 -1.20 4.47
CA LEU A 356 21.95 -2.56 3.95
C LEU A 356 23.28 -3.26 4.28
N GLU A 357 24.41 -2.58 4.07
CA GLU A 357 25.74 -3.08 4.44
C GLU A 357 25.82 -3.44 5.94
N ARG A 358 25.10 -2.71 6.79
CA ARG A 358 25.05 -2.94 8.24
C ARG A 358 23.92 -3.87 8.70
N GLY A 359 23.15 -4.45 7.79
CA GLY A 359 22.11 -5.42 8.12
C GLY A 359 20.72 -4.82 8.41
N LEU A 360 20.41 -3.63 7.89
CA LEU A 360 19.09 -3.01 8.00
C LEU A 360 18.50 -2.78 6.60
N LEU A 361 17.34 -3.36 6.32
CA LEU A 361 16.59 -3.11 5.08
C LEU A 361 15.61 -1.96 5.29
N ILE A 362 15.82 -0.85 4.58
CA ILE A 362 14.93 0.30 4.55
C ILE A 362 14.70 0.73 3.10
N LEU A 363 13.73 1.61 2.89
CA LEU A 363 13.33 2.04 1.56
C LEU A 363 13.64 3.52 1.34
N VAL A 364 13.56 3.92 0.08
CA VAL A 364 13.37 5.32 -0.29
C VAL A 364 11.90 5.58 -0.66
N ALA A 365 11.48 6.84 -0.56
CA ALA A 365 10.19 7.34 -1.06
C ALA A 365 10.39 8.70 -1.73
N GLY A 366 10.83 8.69 -2.99
CA GLY A 366 11.42 9.86 -3.65
C GLY A 366 12.93 9.96 -3.38
N ASP A 367 13.54 11.08 -3.75
CA ASP A 367 15.01 11.18 -3.81
C ASP A 367 15.66 11.42 -2.45
N GLN A 368 14.95 12.07 -1.52
CA GLN A 368 15.50 12.58 -0.26
C GLN A 368 14.78 12.05 0.98
N VAL A 369 13.96 11.00 0.86
CA VAL A 369 13.18 10.47 1.98
C VAL A 369 13.55 9.01 2.22
N LEU A 370 13.99 8.71 3.45
CA LEU A 370 14.07 7.35 3.96
C LEU A 370 12.68 6.93 4.42
N ARG A 371 12.24 5.73 4.03
CA ARG A 371 10.93 5.18 4.38
C ARG A 371 11.08 3.90 5.19
N PHE A 372 10.26 3.81 6.24
CA PHE A 372 10.20 2.70 7.17
C PHE A 372 8.77 2.16 7.23
N VAL A 373 8.60 0.91 6.82
CA VAL A 373 7.33 0.18 6.83
C VAL A 373 7.54 -1.25 7.33
N PRO A 374 8.10 -1.44 8.55
CA PRO A 374 8.41 -2.76 9.10
C PRO A 374 7.17 -3.65 9.25
N PRO A 375 7.31 -4.97 9.47
CA PRO A 375 6.18 -5.78 9.91
C PRO A 375 5.48 -5.17 11.14
N LEU A 376 4.17 -5.33 11.25
CA LEU A 376 3.41 -4.75 12.37
C LEU A 376 3.79 -5.38 13.71
N ILE A 377 4.42 -6.56 13.69
CA ILE A 377 4.81 -7.31 14.89
C ILE A 377 6.14 -6.84 15.53
N ILE A 378 6.80 -5.81 15.00
CA ILE A 378 8.05 -5.29 15.64
C ILE A 378 7.77 -4.73 17.04
N GLY A 379 8.75 -4.78 17.93
CA GLY A 379 8.73 -4.13 19.23
C GLY A 379 9.77 -3.01 19.36
N GLU A 380 9.84 -2.42 20.56
CA GLU A 380 10.87 -1.44 20.92
C GLU A 380 12.31 -1.95 20.70
N PRO A 381 12.66 -3.24 20.97
CA PRO A 381 14.01 -3.73 20.72
C PRO A 381 14.44 -3.68 19.25
N GLU A 382 13.54 -4.02 18.32
CA GLU A 382 13.81 -3.89 16.89
C GLU A 382 13.96 -2.44 16.46
N VAL A 383 13.12 -1.54 17.01
CA VAL A 383 13.25 -0.10 16.78
C VAL A 383 14.62 0.38 17.25
N ASP A 384 15.05 0.01 18.45
CA ASP A 384 16.33 0.41 19.02
C ASP A 384 17.52 -0.08 18.20
N GLU A 385 17.47 -1.32 17.70
CA GLU A 385 18.48 -1.86 16.80
C GLU A 385 18.54 -1.09 15.48
N ALA A 386 17.39 -0.80 14.86
CA ALA A 386 17.31 -0.02 13.64
C ALA A 386 17.87 1.40 13.85
N MET A 387 17.50 2.05 14.95
CA MET A 387 17.98 3.39 15.32
C MET A 387 19.49 3.42 15.56
N ARG A 388 20.05 2.38 16.20
CA ARG A 388 21.50 2.25 16.38
C ARG A 388 22.23 2.13 15.03
N ILE A 389 21.72 1.30 14.11
CA ILE A 389 22.32 1.14 12.78
C ILE A 389 22.22 2.45 12.00
N LEU A 390 21.04 3.08 11.97
CA LEU A 390 20.80 4.33 11.27
C LEU A 390 21.69 5.46 11.81
N GLY A 391 21.75 5.63 13.14
CA GLY A 391 22.58 6.65 13.78
C GLY A 391 24.07 6.52 13.41
N LEU A 392 24.61 5.30 13.35
CA LEU A 392 25.98 5.07 12.88
C LEU A 392 26.17 5.53 11.43
N VAL A 393 25.24 5.20 10.54
CA VAL A 393 25.33 5.60 9.12
C VAL A 393 25.23 7.11 8.96
N LEU A 394 24.32 7.76 9.69
CA LEU A 394 24.15 9.21 9.63
C LEU A 394 25.36 9.95 10.20
N ALA A 395 25.97 9.43 11.27
CA ALA A 395 27.20 10.01 11.83
C ALA A 395 28.39 9.97 10.87
N GLU A 396 28.45 8.98 9.98
CA GLU A 396 29.52 8.89 8.97
C GLU A 396 29.25 9.75 7.72
N GLN A 397 28.03 10.27 7.58
CA GLN A 397 27.59 11.17 6.51
C GLN A 397 27.73 12.65 6.92
N ALA A 398 27.63 12.93 8.22
CA ALA A 398 27.85 14.23 8.85
C ALA A 398 29.33 14.65 8.76
#